data_AF-A0A0D0DG51-F1
#
_entry.id   AF-A0A0D0DG51-F1
#
_cell.length_a   1.000
_cell.length_b   1.000
_cell.length_c   1.000
_cell.angle_alpha   90.00
_cell.angle_beta   90.00
_cell.angle_gamma   90.00
#
_symmetry.space_group_name_H-M   'P 1'
#
loop_
_entity.id
_entity.type
_entity.pdbx_description
1 polymer ?
#
loop_
_entity_poly.entity_id
_entity_poly.type
_entity_poly.pdbx_seq_one_letter_code
_entity_poly.pdbx_strand_id
1 'polypeptide(L)'
;MEQSPTSSVLGDRSPHRSSRSAVYRCDCSMESRNLVVCIDRTSDKFGTQNTNITELYRKLVRSETQLTYYNSGMGTTVKPSWRSLIYAQHWISNKIGLLVAWNLEKAIFDIYRWVVNNYKDGDKIYLFGSSRAAYQTRALAGMIHTVGLILPGNDEQIPFAFELYSRVVDLPPDSSERIPSPNELAATFKRTFCRENVKIHFIGIWETVSSTGIVRGKTLPSSICCIRRVLARDGRRVGFMPEHINGGKVDSDAGHNDQVKEVWFAGTHADV
;
A
#
# COMPACT_ATOMS: atom_id res chain seq x y z
N MET A 1 -65.05 -38.92 29.57
CA MET A 1 -63.87 -39.20 28.73
C MET A 1 -63.87 -38.19 27.58
N GLU A 2 -62.67 -37.86 27.10
CA GLU A 2 -62.31 -36.95 25.97
C GLU A 2 -62.43 -35.46 26.28
N GLN A 3 -61.34 -34.78 26.68
CA GLN A 3 -60.15 -34.29 25.93
C GLN A 3 -60.44 -33.08 25.02
N SER A 4 -59.94 -31.92 25.47
CA SER A 4 -59.89 -30.63 24.77
C SER A 4 -58.74 -30.59 23.76
N PRO A 5 -58.89 -29.93 22.58
CA PRO A 5 -57.77 -29.69 21.68
C PRO A 5 -57.13 -28.31 21.88
N THR A 6 -55.88 -28.26 21.41
CA THR A 6 -54.78 -27.31 21.59
C THR A 6 -54.95 -25.96 20.89
N SER A 7 -54.46 -24.89 21.54
CA SER A 7 -54.30 -23.54 20.99
C SER A 7 -53.03 -23.41 20.13
N SER A 8 -53.18 -22.95 18.89
CA SER A 8 -52.07 -22.56 18.01
C SER A 8 -51.67 -21.11 18.25
N VAL A 9 -50.38 -20.90 18.58
CA VAL A 9 -49.78 -19.59 18.79
C VAL A 9 -49.44 -18.97 17.43
N LEU A 10 -50.10 -17.87 17.09
CA LEU A 10 -49.75 -17.00 15.97
C LEU A 10 -48.42 -16.29 16.29
N GLY A 11 -47.41 -16.59 15.49
CA GLY A 11 -46.08 -15.98 15.56
C GLY A 11 -46.11 -14.50 15.20
N ASP A 12 -45.59 -13.69 16.12
CA ASP A 12 -45.36 -12.26 15.98
C ASP A 12 -44.27 -11.99 14.93
N ARG A 13 -44.66 -11.36 13.81
CA ARG A 13 -43.74 -10.98 12.73
C ARG A 13 -43.05 -9.67 13.11
N SER A 14 -41.87 -9.78 13.72
CA SER A 14 -40.97 -8.65 13.92
C SER A 14 -40.47 -8.13 12.54
N PRO A 15 -40.46 -6.80 12.29
CA PRO A 15 -39.96 -6.28 11.03
C PRO A 15 -38.44 -6.44 10.95
N HIS A 16 -37.98 -7.03 9.85
CA HIS A 16 -36.57 -7.14 9.46
C HIS A 16 -35.86 -5.78 9.59
N ARG A 17 -35.09 -5.62 10.67
CA ARG A 17 -34.14 -4.52 10.82
C ARG A 17 -32.98 -4.81 9.88
N SER A 18 -33.03 -4.23 8.69
CA SER A 18 -31.89 -4.14 7.77
C SER A 18 -30.68 -3.61 8.54
N SER A 19 -29.72 -4.49 8.77
CA SER A 19 -28.39 -4.15 9.29
C SER A 19 -27.72 -3.22 8.28
N ARG A 20 -27.70 -1.92 8.57
CA ARG A 20 -26.80 -1.00 7.87
C ARG A 20 -25.38 -1.45 8.23
N SER A 21 -24.61 -1.92 7.25
CA SER A 21 -23.18 -2.25 7.42
C SER A 21 -22.48 -1.15 8.21
N ALA A 22 -21.77 -1.53 9.26
CA ALA A 22 -21.01 -0.60 10.07
C ALA A 22 -19.89 0.01 9.22
N VAL A 23 -19.97 1.33 8.99
CA VAL A 23 -18.92 2.07 8.27
C VAL A 23 -17.62 1.96 9.05
N TYR A 24 -16.58 1.37 8.45
CA TYR A 24 -15.27 1.30 9.09
C TYR A 24 -14.72 2.70 9.40
N ARG A 25 -14.26 2.90 10.63
CA ARG A 25 -13.57 4.12 11.08
C ARG A 25 -12.17 3.77 11.58
N CYS A 26 -11.14 4.47 11.08
CA CYS A 26 -9.81 4.39 11.70
C CYS A 26 -9.90 4.92 13.15
N ASP A 27 -9.11 4.33 14.05
CA ASP A 27 -8.81 4.83 15.41
C ASP A 27 -7.72 5.93 15.45
N CYS A 28 -7.33 6.45 14.28
CA CYS A 28 -6.33 7.50 14.12
C CYS A 28 -6.82 8.80 14.79
N SER A 29 -5.99 9.43 15.62
CA SER A 29 -6.33 10.68 16.33
C SER A 29 -6.78 11.79 15.37
N MET A 30 -7.84 12.53 15.68
CA MET A 30 -8.31 13.64 14.85
C MET A 30 -7.37 14.84 14.85
N GLU A 31 -6.61 15.04 15.94
CA GLU A 31 -5.71 16.17 16.17
C GLU A 31 -4.29 15.97 15.61
N SER A 32 -4.01 14.82 14.98
CA SER A 32 -2.67 14.54 14.48
C SER A 32 -2.37 15.17 13.11
N ARG A 33 -1.08 15.42 12.86
CA ARG A 33 -0.62 16.02 11.61
C ARG A 33 -0.70 15.01 10.47
N ASN A 34 -0.72 15.51 9.25
CA ASN A 34 -0.75 14.72 8.03
C ASN A 34 0.63 14.72 7.37
N LEU A 35 1.14 13.54 7.02
CA LEU A 35 2.27 13.36 6.11
C LEU A 35 1.71 12.83 4.78
N VAL A 36 1.71 13.68 3.76
CA VAL A 36 1.16 13.37 2.44
C VAL A 36 2.30 13.13 1.46
N VAL A 37 2.41 11.89 0.98
CA VAL A 37 3.43 11.46 0.02
C VAL A 37 2.78 11.21 -1.33
N CYS A 38 3.24 11.92 -2.35
CA CYS A 38 2.84 11.76 -3.74
C CYS A 38 4.02 11.21 -4.55
N ILE A 39 3.85 10.00 -5.10
CA ILE A 39 4.84 9.33 -5.94
C ILE A 39 4.33 9.39 -7.37
N ASP A 40 5.06 10.10 -8.21
CA ASP A 40 4.80 10.20 -9.64
C ASP A 40 5.93 9.54 -10.43
N ARG A 41 5.62 9.01 -11.61
CA ARG A 41 6.61 8.47 -12.54
C ARG A 41 6.28 8.96 -13.93
N THR A 42 6.60 10.21 -14.21
CA THR A 42 6.66 10.70 -15.59
C THR A 42 8.10 10.60 -16.07
N SER A 43 8.33 9.82 -17.13
CA SER A 43 9.51 10.00 -17.99
C SER A 43 9.50 11.37 -18.67
N ASP A 44 8.33 12.00 -18.69
CA ASP A 44 8.10 13.31 -19.26
C ASP A 44 8.35 14.37 -18.18
N LYS A 45 9.18 15.33 -18.56
CA LYS A 45 9.47 16.53 -17.78
C LYS A 45 8.15 17.20 -17.39
N PHE A 46 8.11 17.79 -16.19
CA PHE A 46 7.07 18.76 -15.83
C PHE A 46 6.75 19.65 -17.03
N GLY A 47 5.51 19.62 -17.50
CA GLY A 47 5.11 20.12 -18.81
C GLY A 47 3.64 20.52 -18.83
N THR A 48 3.09 20.76 -20.01
CA THR A 48 1.71 21.26 -20.16
C THR A 48 0.63 20.20 -19.91
N GLN A 49 0.99 18.93 -19.80
CA GLN A 49 0.08 17.83 -19.44
C GLN A 49 0.58 17.17 -18.15
N ASN A 50 -0.12 17.45 -17.05
CA ASN A 50 0.21 16.92 -15.73
C ASN A 50 -0.54 15.61 -15.46
N THR A 51 0.04 14.75 -14.63
CA THR A 51 -0.65 13.56 -14.12
C THR A 51 -1.65 13.93 -13.03
N ASN A 52 -2.55 13.00 -12.70
CA ASN A 52 -3.42 13.14 -11.53
C ASN A 52 -2.65 13.28 -10.21
N ILE A 53 -1.44 12.70 -10.11
CA ILE A 53 -0.59 12.86 -8.92
C ILE A 53 -0.02 14.27 -8.84
N THR A 54 0.46 14.81 -9.95
CA THR A 54 0.93 16.20 -10.03
C THR A 54 -0.20 17.18 -9.71
N GLU A 55 -1.39 16.99 -10.28
CA GLU A 55 -2.55 17.84 -10.02
C GLU A 55 -3.07 17.74 -8.59
N LEU A 56 -3.10 16.53 -8.00
CA LEU A 56 -3.41 16.33 -6.59
C LEU A 56 -2.41 17.09 -5.72
N TYR A 57 -1.11 16.87 -5.95
CA TYR A 57 -0.03 17.48 -5.16
C TYR A 57 -0.06 19.01 -5.23
N ARG A 58 -0.37 19.58 -6.40
CA ARG A 58 -0.54 21.01 -6.59
C ARG A 58 -1.67 21.60 -5.73
N LYS A 59 -2.75 20.82 -5.50
CA LYS A 59 -3.92 21.24 -4.72
C LYS A 59 -3.78 21.02 -3.21
N LEU A 60 -2.73 20.33 -2.75
CA LEU A 60 -2.52 20.09 -1.32
C LEU A 60 -2.20 21.40 -0.58
N VAL A 61 -2.84 21.58 0.57
CA VAL A 61 -2.46 22.61 1.55
C VAL A 61 -1.13 22.22 2.18
N ARG A 62 -0.23 23.19 2.38
CA ARG A 62 1.07 22.99 3.04
C ARG A 62 1.08 23.82 4.31
N SER A 63 1.36 23.16 5.44
CA SER A 63 1.41 23.81 6.74
C SER A 63 2.18 22.95 7.74
N GLU A 64 2.38 23.47 8.95
CA GLU A 64 2.99 22.72 10.06
C GLU A 64 2.20 21.46 10.46
N THR A 65 0.90 21.40 10.14
CA THR A 65 0.02 20.25 10.39
C THR A 65 -0.20 19.38 9.16
N GLN A 66 0.30 19.77 7.99
CA GLN A 66 0.23 18.98 6.76
C GLN A 66 1.52 19.11 5.94
N LEU A 67 2.42 18.15 6.17
CA LEU A 67 3.68 18.03 5.46
C LEU A 67 3.46 17.27 4.17
N THR A 68 4.09 17.74 3.08
CA THR A 68 3.89 17.16 1.75
C THR A 68 5.23 16.79 1.13
N TYR A 69 5.34 15.59 0.56
CA TYR A 69 6.50 15.13 -0.20
C TYR A 69 6.09 14.70 -1.60
N TYR A 70 6.89 15.09 -2.59
CA TYR A 70 6.70 14.71 -3.98
C TYR A 70 7.95 14.02 -4.50
N ASN A 71 7.80 12.79 -4.99
CA ASN A 71 8.84 12.08 -5.71
C ASN A 71 8.47 12.04 -7.19
N SER A 72 9.31 12.60 -8.06
CA SER A 72 9.07 12.63 -9.50
C SER A 72 9.45 11.33 -10.23
N GLY A 73 10.03 10.35 -9.53
CA GLY A 73 10.49 9.10 -10.13
C GLY A 73 11.71 9.23 -11.07
N MET A 74 12.21 10.44 -11.31
CA MET A 74 13.48 10.69 -11.99
C MET A 74 14.60 10.56 -10.94
N GLY A 75 15.20 9.37 -10.87
CA GLY A 75 16.34 9.15 -9.98
C GLY A 75 17.47 10.14 -10.32
N THR A 76 18.02 10.83 -9.31
CA THR A 76 19.35 11.43 -9.47
C THR A 76 20.31 10.32 -9.86
N THR A 77 20.95 10.44 -11.02
CA THR A 77 21.91 9.47 -11.53
C THR A 77 23.09 9.40 -10.56
N VAL A 78 23.07 8.45 -9.63
CA VAL A 78 24.21 8.20 -8.74
C VAL A 78 25.13 7.22 -9.46
N LYS A 79 26.39 7.61 -9.65
CA LYS A 79 27.42 6.78 -10.27
C LYS A 79 27.52 5.45 -9.51
N PRO A 80 27.51 4.28 -10.17
CA PRO A 80 27.54 3.00 -9.47
C PRO A 80 28.86 2.85 -8.68
N SER A 81 28.73 2.48 -7.41
CA SER A 81 29.84 2.14 -6.50
C SER A 81 30.11 0.64 -6.56
N TRP A 82 31.39 0.23 -6.57
CA TRP A 82 31.81 -1.18 -6.63
C TRP A 82 31.21 -2.08 -5.54
N ARG A 83 30.82 -1.51 -4.38
CA ARG A 83 30.16 -2.27 -3.30
C ARG A 83 28.74 -2.76 -3.68
N SER A 84 28.10 -2.12 -4.66
CA SER A 84 26.77 -2.48 -5.18
C SER A 84 26.77 -3.72 -6.09
N LEU A 85 27.93 -4.09 -6.65
CA LEU A 85 28.02 -5.21 -7.59
C LEU A 85 27.91 -6.57 -6.87
N ILE A 86 28.34 -6.64 -5.61
CA ILE A 86 28.28 -7.86 -4.79
C ILE A 86 26.84 -8.16 -4.36
N TYR A 87 26.04 -7.14 -4.05
CA TYR A 87 24.60 -7.28 -3.79
C TYR A 87 23.80 -7.61 -5.06
N ALA A 88 24.21 -7.08 -6.21
CA ALA A 88 23.57 -7.32 -7.51
C ALA A 88 23.85 -8.71 -8.11
N GLN A 89 24.82 -9.48 -7.59
CA GLN A 89 25.15 -10.80 -8.14
C GLN A 89 24.13 -11.89 -7.80
N HIS A 90 23.26 -11.69 -6.81
CA HIS A 90 22.27 -12.71 -6.41
C HIS A 90 20.94 -12.64 -7.16
N TRP A 91 20.78 -11.65 -8.03
CA TRP A 91 19.62 -11.51 -8.90
C TRP A 91 20.10 -10.95 -10.23
N ILE A 92 19.98 -11.70 -11.34
CA ILE A 92 19.62 -11.20 -12.69
C ILE A 92 20.27 -11.99 -13.84
N SER A 93 19.40 -12.35 -14.78
CA SER A 93 19.66 -12.26 -16.23
C SER A 93 18.87 -11.04 -16.79
N ASN A 94 19.56 -10.14 -17.49
CA ASN A 94 19.16 -8.84 -18.09
C ASN A 94 19.47 -7.52 -17.33
N LYS A 95 20.52 -6.83 -17.80
CA LYS A 95 21.02 -5.51 -17.34
C LYS A 95 19.98 -4.37 -17.38
N ILE A 96 18.96 -4.42 -18.24
CA ILE A 96 17.88 -3.42 -18.32
C ILE A 96 16.93 -3.55 -17.12
N GLY A 97 16.62 -4.78 -16.70
CA GLY A 97 15.79 -5.05 -15.52
C GLY A 97 16.44 -4.54 -14.24
N LEU A 98 17.77 -4.67 -14.14
CA LEU A 98 18.56 -4.19 -13.00
C LEU A 98 18.46 -2.67 -12.80
N LEU A 99 18.57 -1.89 -13.88
CA LEU A 99 18.48 -0.43 -13.78
C LEU A 99 17.07 0.04 -13.39
N VAL A 100 16.04 -0.68 -13.85
CA VAL A 100 14.65 -0.40 -13.48
C VAL A 100 14.40 -0.74 -12.01
N ALA A 101 14.87 -1.90 -11.54
CA ALA A 101 14.77 -2.32 -10.14
C ALA A 101 15.52 -1.36 -9.20
N TRP A 102 16.77 -1.02 -9.52
CA TRP A 102 17.59 -0.09 -8.74
C TRP A 102 16.92 1.28 -8.56
N ASN A 103 16.35 1.83 -9.65
CA ASN A 103 15.64 3.10 -9.60
C ASN A 103 14.34 3.02 -8.77
N LEU A 104 13.68 1.86 -8.73
CA LEU A 104 12.50 1.63 -7.89
C LEU A 104 12.89 1.63 -6.41
N GLU A 105 13.94 0.90 -6.03
CA GLU A 105 14.43 0.79 -4.65
C GLU A 105 14.88 2.14 -4.11
N LYS A 106 15.68 2.88 -4.88
CA LYS A 106 16.18 4.18 -4.45
C LYS A 106 15.05 5.15 -4.11
N ALA A 107 14.01 5.20 -4.93
CA ALA A 107 12.85 6.04 -4.64
C ALA A 107 12.13 5.60 -3.36
N ILE A 108 11.96 4.29 -3.14
CA ILE A 108 11.41 3.77 -1.88
C ILE A 108 12.27 4.20 -0.69
N PHE A 109 13.60 4.13 -0.79
CA PHE A 109 14.51 4.54 0.29
C PHE A 109 14.40 6.03 0.59
N ASP A 110 14.39 6.87 -0.44
CA ASP A 110 14.31 8.32 -0.29
C ASP A 110 12.98 8.75 0.34
N ILE A 111 11.87 8.12 -0.09
CA ILE A 111 10.54 8.38 0.48
C ILE A 111 10.47 7.86 1.92
N TYR A 112 10.89 6.61 2.16
CA TYR A 112 10.87 6.01 3.49
C TYR A 112 11.71 6.84 4.47
N ARG A 113 12.90 7.29 4.07
CA ARG A 113 13.75 8.21 4.83
C ARG A 113 13.03 9.51 5.15
N TRP A 114 12.35 10.11 4.18
CA TRP A 114 11.58 11.32 4.41
C TRP A 114 10.49 11.09 5.46
N VAL A 115 9.75 9.98 5.39
CA VAL A 115 8.74 9.64 6.40
C VAL A 115 9.38 9.45 7.78
N VAL A 116 10.48 8.70 7.89
CA VAL A 116 11.25 8.47 9.14
C VAL A 116 11.62 9.79 9.82
N ASN A 117 12.15 10.73 9.04
CA ASN A 117 12.68 11.99 9.56
C ASN A 117 11.59 13.02 9.93
N ASN A 118 10.38 12.88 9.39
CA ASN A 118 9.32 13.87 9.58
C ASN A 118 8.16 13.38 10.47
N TYR A 119 8.02 12.06 10.63
CA TYR A 119 6.94 11.46 11.41
C TYR A 119 7.10 11.78 12.90
N LYS A 120 6.01 12.25 13.51
CA LYS A 120 5.81 12.31 14.96
C LYS A 120 4.72 11.34 15.35
N ASP A 121 4.77 10.87 16.59
CA ASP A 121 3.87 9.82 17.04
C ASP A 121 2.41 10.28 16.94
N GLY A 122 1.58 9.43 16.33
CA GLY A 122 0.19 9.71 16.02
C GLY A 122 -0.07 10.36 14.66
N ASP A 123 0.96 10.84 13.94
CA ASP A 123 0.79 11.43 12.61
C ASP A 123 0.12 10.44 11.63
N LYS A 124 -0.66 10.97 10.70
CA LYS A 124 -1.34 10.20 9.66
C LYS A 124 -0.52 10.18 8.38
N ILE A 125 -0.17 9.00 7.91
CA ILE A 125 0.54 8.82 6.63
C ILE A 125 -0.47 8.61 5.50
N TYR A 126 -0.42 9.46 4.49
CA TYR A 126 -1.20 9.35 3.24
C TYR A 126 -0.24 9.08 2.10
N LEU A 127 -0.50 8.03 1.33
CA LEU A 127 0.33 7.64 0.19
C LEU A 127 -0.49 7.68 -1.10
N PHE A 128 0.06 8.33 -2.11
CA PHE A 128 -0.57 8.44 -3.43
C PHE A 128 0.40 8.05 -4.54
N GLY A 129 -0.08 7.29 -5.52
CA GLY A 129 0.71 6.96 -6.70
C GLY A 129 -0.12 6.50 -7.88
N SER A 130 0.40 6.69 -9.09
CA SER A 130 -0.25 6.27 -10.34
C SER A 130 0.62 5.26 -11.11
N SER A 131 0.00 4.30 -11.78
CA SER A 131 0.67 3.38 -12.71
C SER A 131 1.82 2.61 -12.03
N ARG A 132 3.05 2.74 -12.53
CA ARG A 132 4.24 2.16 -11.90
C ARG A 132 4.51 2.72 -10.49
N ALA A 133 4.14 3.97 -10.21
CA ALA A 133 4.29 4.55 -8.87
C ALA A 133 3.28 3.97 -7.88
N ALA A 134 2.17 3.40 -8.35
CA ALA A 134 1.25 2.65 -7.49
C ALA A 134 1.90 1.38 -6.91
N TYR A 135 2.82 0.74 -7.65
CA TYR A 135 3.65 -0.34 -7.12
C TYR A 135 4.55 0.15 -5.98
N GLN A 136 5.27 1.26 -6.18
CA GLN A 136 6.15 1.82 -5.15
C GLN A 136 5.36 2.25 -3.91
N THR A 137 4.18 2.82 -4.11
CA THR A 137 3.24 3.19 -3.05
C THR A 137 2.84 1.98 -2.22
N ARG A 138 2.45 0.89 -2.89
CA ARG A 138 2.13 -0.37 -2.21
C ARG A 138 3.36 -0.93 -1.49
N ALA A 139 4.49 -1.07 -2.17
CA ALA A 139 5.73 -1.59 -1.60
C ALA A 139 6.17 -0.82 -0.34
N LEU A 140 6.13 0.51 -0.38
CA LEU A 140 6.38 1.36 0.78
C LEU A 140 5.39 1.07 1.91
N ALA A 141 4.10 0.94 1.58
CA ALA A 141 3.08 0.65 2.56
C ALA A 141 3.30 -0.68 3.29
N GLY A 142 3.64 -1.73 2.55
CA GLY A 142 3.94 -3.02 3.16
C GLY A 142 5.29 -3.07 3.83
N MET A 143 6.29 -2.32 3.38
CA MET A 143 7.54 -2.18 4.12
C MET A 143 7.25 -1.60 5.51
N ILE A 144 6.52 -0.48 5.59
CA ILE A 144 6.12 0.11 6.88
C ILE A 144 5.28 -0.86 7.72
N HIS A 145 4.38 -1.64 7.10
CA HIS A 145 3.60 -2.66 7.80
C HIS A 145 4.49 -3.78 8.39
N THR A 146 5.30 -4.40 7.54
CA THR A 146 6.06 -5.62 7.82
C THR A 146 7.25 -5.35 8.73
N VAL A 147 8.12 -4.40 8.34
CA VAL A 147 9.37 -4.12 9.07
C VAL A 147 9.27 -2.91 9.99
N GLY A 148 8.24 -2.07 9.83
CA GLY A 148 8.03 -0.88 10.67
C GLY A 148 8.60 0.40 10.07
N LEU A 149 8.47 1.50 10.83
CA LEU A 149 9.11 2.78 10.54
C LEU A 149 10.26 3.00 11.53
N ILE A 150 11.51 2.94 11.06
CA ILE A 150 12.68 3.08 11.94
C ILE A 150 12.71 4.43 12.65
N LEU A 151 13.43 4.48 13.77
CA LEU A 151 13.71 5.72 14.50
C LEU A 151 14.65 6.64 13.69
N PRO A 152 14.43 7.98 13.72
CA PRO A 152 15.26 8.93 12.99
C PRO A 152 16.73 8.83 13.39
N GLY A 153 17.63 9.01 12.42
CA GLY A 153 19.08 8.85 12.58
C GLY A 153 19.62 7.44 12.30
N ASN A 154 18.75 6.44 12.07
CA ASN A 154 19.15 5.07 11.71
C ASN A 154 19.13 4.83 10.20
N ASP A 155 19.43 5.84 9.37
CA ASP A 155 19.32 5.81 7.91
C ASP A 155 20.06 4.64 7.25
N GLU A 156 21.15 4.17 7.86
CA GLU A 156 21.94 3.02 7.40
C GLU A 156 21.18 1.69 7.46
N GLN A 157 20.11 1.61 8.26
CA GLN A 157 19.26 0.43 8.38
C GLN A 157 18.21 0.34 7.28
N ILE A 158 17.97 1.41 6.50
CA ILE A 158 16.93 1.44 5.47
C ILE A 158 17.11 0.34 4.40
N PRO A 159 18.33 0.14 3.84
CA PRO A 159 18.54 -0.93 2.86
C PRO A 159 18.28 -2.32 3.45
N PHE A 160 18.72 -2.56 4.70
CA PHE A 160 18.51 -3.82 5.38
C PHE A 160 17.02 -4.07 5.70
N ALA A 161 16.30 -3.03 6.14
CA ALA A 161 14.85 -3.09 6.35
C ALA A 161 14.11 -3.46 5.06
N PHE A 162 14.51 -2.89 3.92
CA PHE A 162 13.93 -3.24 2.63
C PHE A 162 14.25 -4.68 2.22
N GLU A 163 15.49 -5.14 2.43
CA GLU A 163 15.88 -6.53 2.16
C GLU A 163 15.04 -7.53 2.99
N LEU A 164 14.82 -7.25 4.27
CA LEU A 164 13.94 -8.05 5.13
C LEU A 164 12.51 -8.09 4.60
N TYR A 165 11.97 -6.92 4.21
CA TYR A 165 10.64 -6.83 3.60
C TYR A 165 10.55 -7.65 2.32
N SER A 166 11.52 -7.54 1.40
CA SER A 166 11.52 -8.30 0.15
C SER A 166 11.59 -9.81 0.39
N ARG A 167 12.42 -10.27 1.34
CA ARG A 167 12.48 -11.69 1.74
C ARG A 167 11.14 -12.20 2.27
N VAL A 168 10.39 -11.38 3.02
CA VAL A 168 9.05 -11.77 3.50
C VAL A 168 8.06 -11.89 2.34
N VAL A 169 8.14 -11.00 1.36
CA VAL A 169 7.21 -10.97 0.21
C VAL A 169 7.51 -12.06 -0.83
N ASP A 170 8.79 -12.38 -1.05
CA ASP A 170 9.22 -13.35 -2.06
C ASP A 170 9.10 -14.81 -1.61
N LEU A 171 8.94 -15.07 -0.31
CA LEU A 171 8.80 -16.42 0.19
C LEU A 171 7.37 -16.98 0.00
N PRO A 172 7.23 -18.23 -0.48
CA PRO A 172 5.97 -18.94 -0.42
C PRO A 172 5.51 -19.09 1.04
N PRO A 173 4.20 -18.98 1.33
CA PRO A 173 3.66 -19.09 2.70
C PRO A 173 4.00 -20.41 3.40
N ASP A 174 4.36 -21.46 2.65
CA ASP A 174 4.66 -22.80 3.16
C ASP A 174 6.16 -23.17 3.17
N SER A 175 7.08 -22.22 2.94
CA SER A 175 8.52 -22.54 2.98
C SER A 175 9.03 -22.60 4.43
N SER A 176 8.87 -23.74 5.09
CA SER A 176 9.24 -24.00 6.49
C SER A 176 10.75 -24.21 6.74
N GLU A 177 11.62 -23.92 5.78
CA GLU A 177 13.02 -24.43 5.80
C GLU A 177 14.09 -23.44 6.32
N ARG A 178 13.75 -22.19 6.68
CA ARG A 178 14.76 -21.22 7.15
C ARG A 178 14.51 -20.77 8.59
N ILE A 179 15.52 -20.95 9.45
CA ILE A 179 15.54 -20.50 10.85
C ILE A 179 16.63 -19.41 11.00
N PRO A 180 16.30 -18.22 11.53
CA PRO A 180 14.95 -17.72 11.79
C PRO A 180 14.18 -17.47 10.48
N SER A 181 12.85 -17.61 10.54
CA SER A 181 12.02 -17.29 9.38
C SER A 181 12.09 -15.79 9.08
N PRO A 182 11.96 -15.34 7.82
CA PRO A 182 12.00 -13.90 7.52
C PRO A 182 10.95 -13.08 8.26
N ASN A 183 9.80 -13.67 8.60
CA ASN A 183 8.78 -13.02 9.43
C ASN A 183 9.27 -12.75 10.85
N GLU A 184 9.93 -13.73 11.49
CA GLU A 184 10.50 -13.56 12.84
C GLU A 184 11.61 -12.52 12.86
N LEU A 185 12.44 -12.51 11.82
CA LEU A 185 13.52 -11.53 11.69
C LEU A 185 12.96 -10.12 11.46
N ALA A 186 11.94 -9.96 10.61
CA ALA A 186 11.23 -8.69 10.42
C ALA A 186 10.56 -8.20 11.71
N ALA A 187 9.90 -9.09 12.46
CA ALA A 187 9.28 -8.75 13.74
C ALA A 187 10.33 -8.31 14.79
N THR A 188 11.47 -9.00 14.84
CA THR A 188 12.59 -8.63 15.72
C THR A 188 13.16 -7.28 15.33
N PHE A 189 13.42 -7.05 14.04
CA PHE A 189 13.88 -5.77 13.52
C PHE A 189 12.92 -4.63 13.88
N LYS A 190 11.62 -4.84 13.68
CA LYS A 190 10.56 -3.88 14.00
C LYS A 190 10.58 -3.49 15.49
N ARG A 191 10.69 -4.48 16.38
CA ARG A 191 10.76 -4.23 17.84
C ARG A 191 12.02 -3.47 18.26
N THR A 192 13.15 -3.71 17.60
CA THR A 192 14.44 -3.14 17.98
C THR A 192 14.63 -1.71 17.47
N PHE A 193 14.27 -1.44 16.21
CA PHE A 193 14.66 -0.21 15.52
C PHE A 193 13.49 0.71 15.18
N CYS A 194 12.23 0.26 15.31
CA CYS A 194 11.09 1.00 14.80
C CYS A 194 10.20 1.60 15.89
N ARG A 195 9.49 2.65 15.49
CA ARG A 195 8.40 3.24 16.25
C ARG A 195 7.25 2.25 16.40
N GLU A 196 6.59 2.33 17.54
CA GLU A 196 5.38 1.55 17.81
C GLU A 196 4.16 2.17 17.15
N ASN A 197 3.16 1.33 16.84
CA ASN A 197 1.82 1.75 16.44
C ASN A 197 1.73 2.70 15.23
N VAL A 198 2.74 2.70 14.35
CA VAL A 198 2.70 3.46 13.08
C VAL A 198 1.67 2.84 12.13
N LYS A 199 0.77 3.70 11.62
CA LYS A 199 -0.28 3.31 10.68
C LYS A 199 -0.26 4.16 9.43
N ILE A 200 -0.68 3.55 8.34
CA ILE A 200 -0.95 4.21 7.06
C ILE A 200 -2.43 4.50 7.02
N HIS A 201 -2.75 5.79 7.07
CA HIS A 201 -4.14 6.24 7.14
C HIS A 201 -4.86 6.03 5.82
N PHE A 202 -4.19 6.32 4.70
CA PHE A 202 -4.82 6.27 3.40
C PHE A 202 -3.84 5.93 2.29
N ILE A 203 -4.27 5.05 1.38
CA ILE A 203 -3.59 4.75 0.13
C ILE A 203 -4.52 5.06 -1.03
N GLY A 204 -4.17 6.06 -1.84
CA GLY A 204 -4.90 6.44 -3.06
C GLY A 204 -4.08 6.11 -4.29
N ILE A 205 -4.51 5.10 -5.05
CA ILE A 205 -3.76 4.67 -6.24
C ILE A 205 -4.62 4.68 -7.50
N TRP A 206 -4.04 5.18 -8.58
CA TRP A 206 -4.59 5.13 -9.93
C TRP A 206 -3.87 4.05 -10.70
N GLU A 207 -4.63 3.13 -11.32
CA GLU A 207 -4.11 2.07 -12.19
C GLU A 207 -3.06 1.16 -11.52
N THR A 208 -3.38 -0.12 -11.31
CA THR A 208 -2.35 -1.14 -11.09
C THR A 208 -2.53 -2.28 -12.06
N VAL A 209 -1.61 -2.37 -13.01
CA VAL A 209 -1.34 -3.60 -13.74
C VAL A 209 -0.29 -4.40 -13.02
N SER A 210 -0.50 -5.71 -12.98
CA SER A 210 0.24 -6.68 -12.18
C SER A 210 1.70 -6.30 -11.89
N SER A 211 1.99 -5.95 -10.64
CA SER A 211 3.27 -6.30 -10.04
C SER A 211 3.09 -6.43 -8.53
N THR A 212 3.44 -7.63 -8.07
CA THR A 212 3.35 -8.21 -6.74
C THR A 212 3.77 -7.28 -5.61
N GLY A 213 2.83 -6.91 -4.73
CA GLY A 213 3.16 -6.15 -3.52
C GLY A 213 1.97 -6.04 -2.58
N ILE A 214 1.89 -6.96 -1.62
CA ILE A 214 1.23 -6.82 -0.29
C ILE A 214 -0.28 -7.02 -0.19
N VAL A 215 -1.04 -7.16 -1.27
CA VAL A 215 -2.47 -7.51 -1.12
C VAL A 215 -2.81 -8.72 -1.97
N ARG A 216 -2.29 -9.88 -1.54
CA ARG A 216 -2.85 -11.18 -1.89
C ARG A 216 -3.56 -11.70 -0.64
N GLY A 217 -4.87 -11.44 -0.55
CA GLY A 217 -5.68 -11.85 0.59
C GLY A 217 -6.94 -11.01 0.74
N LYS A 218 -7.99 -11.61 1.31
CA LYS A 218 -9.33 -10.99 1.46
C LYS A 218 -9.39 -9.84 2.48
N THR A 219 -8.33 -9.61 3.27
CA THR A 219 -8.32 -8.67 4.40
C THR A 219 -7.07 -7.78 4.37
N LEU A 220 -7.24 -6.47 4.62
CA LEU A 220 -6.12 -5.55 4.73
C LEU A 220 -5.30 -5.80 6.00
N PRO A 221 -3.99 -5.54 5.97
CA PRO A 221 -3.19 -5.48 7.18
C PRO A 221 -3.74 -4.43 8.16
N SER A 222 -3.75 -4.73 9.46
CA SER A 222 -4.31 -3.86 10.50
C SER A 222 -3.65 -2.47 10.62
N SER A 223 -2.46 -2.30 10.06
CA SER A 223 -1.76 -1.01 10.01
C SER A 223 -2.18 -0.13 8.83
N ILE A 224 -3.08 -0.58 7.96
CA ILE A 224 -3.59 0.18 6.81
C ILE A 224 -5.08 0.41 7.03
N CYS A 225 -5.49 1.67 7.11
CA CYS A 225 -6.86 2.02 7.48
C CYS A 225 -7.78 2.06 6.26
N CYS A 226 -7.28 2.55 5.13
CA CYS A 226 -8.10 2.77 3.95
C CYS A 226 -7.27 2.68 2.67
N ILE A 227 -7.79 1.95 1.69
CA ILE A 227 -7.29 1.90 0.31
C ILE A 227 -8.42 2.31 -0.63
N ARG A 228 -8.10 3.21 -1.56
CA ARG A 228 -8.93 3.59 -2.69
C ARG A 228 -8.14 3.36 -3.97
N ARG A 229 -8.71 2.57 -4.87
CA ARG A 229 -8.12 2.24 -6.16
C ARG A 229 -9.04 2.66 -7.30
N VAL A 230 -8.46 3.33 -8.28
CA VAL A 230 -9.11 3.80 -9.50
C VAL A 230 -8.61 2.95 -10.66
N LEU A 231 -9.52 2.41 -11.48
CA LEU A 231 -9.22 1.49 -12.59
C LEU A 231 -9.84 1.98 -13.91
N ALA A 232 -9.11 1.93 -15.02
CA ALA A 232 -9.65 2.21 -16.35
C ALA A 232 -10.30 0.97 -16.95
N ARG A 233 -11.54 1.12 -17.43
CA ARG A 233 -12.35 0.03 -18.00
C ARG A 233 -11.88 -0.39 -19.40
N ASP A 234 -11.41 0.57 -20.21
CA ASP A 234 -11.20 0.37 -21.64
C ASP A 234 -9.71 0.14 -22.00
N GLY A 235 -8.87 -0.18 -21.01
CA GLY A 235 -7.46 -0.54 -21.20
C GLY A 235 -7.28 -1.89 -21.91
N ARG A 236 -6.89 -1.90 -23.19
CA ARG A 236 -6.76 -3.12 -24.03
C ARG A 236 -5.33 -3.63 -24.25
N ARG A 237 -4.40 -3.44 -23.31
CA ARG A 237 -3.02 -3.95 -23.49
C ARG A 237 -2.91 -5.40 -22.99
N VAL A 238 -2.38 -6.30 -23.82
CA VAL A 238 -2.37 -7.77 -23.61
C VAL A 238 -1.59 -8.23 -22.35
N GLY A 239 -0.79 -7.36 -21.72
CA GLY A 239 -0.12 -7.60 -20.44
C GLY A 239 -0.79 -6.98 -19.20
N PHE A 240 -2.03 -6.49 -19.33
CA PHE A 240 -2.69 -5.61 -18.35
C PHE A 240 -3.90 -6.31 -17.72
N MET A 241 -3.70 -7.51 -17.17
CA MET A 241 -4.78 -8.21 -16.45
C MET A 241 -4.98 -7.56 -15.06
N PRO A 242 -6.21 -7.15 -14.69
CA PRO A 242 -6.48 -6.57 -13.39
C PRO A 242 -6.24 -7.62 -12.28
N GLU A 243 -5.26 -7.41 -11.41
CA GLU A 243 -5.18 -8.16 -10.16
C GLU A 243 -6.17 -7.50 -9.20
N HIS A 244 -7.34 -8.13 -9.01
CA HIS A 244 -8.26 -7.74 -7.95
C HIS A 244 -7.59 -7.94 -6.59
N ILE A 245 -7.80 -7.01 -5.66
CA ILE A 245 -7.37 -7.19 -4.26
C ILE A 245 -7.92 -8.53 -3.68
N ASN A 246 -9.08 -8.98 -4.16
CA ASN A 246 -9.70 -10.27 -3.81
C ASN A 246 -9.42 -11.43 -4.80
N GLY A 247 -8.45 -11.32 -5.70
CA GLY A 247 -8.10 -12.42 -6.61
C GLY A 247 -9.19 -12.83 -7.60
N GLY A 248 -10.12 -11.93 -7.94
CA GLY A 248 -11.12 -12.12 -9.01
C GLY A 248 -12.42 -12.79 -8.59
N LYS A 249 -12.66 -13.02 -7.29
CA LYS A 249 -13.95 -13.51 -6.80
C LYS A 249 -14.89 -12.36 -6.44
N VAL A 250 -15.98 -12.24 -7.19
CA VAL A 250 -17.19 -11.52 -6.75
C VAL A 250 -17.93 -12.48 -5.82
N ASP A 251 -17.53 -12.55 -4.55
CA ASP A 251 -18.35 -13.21 -3.54
C ASP A 251 -19.49 -12.24 -3.18
N SER A 252 -20.71 -12.59 -3.58
CA SER A 252 -21.96 -11.91 -3.22
C SER A 252 -22.24 -11.88 -1.70
N ASP A 253 -21.42 -12.57 -0.89
CA ASP A 253 -21.57 -12.71 0.56
C ASP A 253 -20.38 -12.16 1.39
N ALA A 254 -19.39 -11.51 0.77
CA ALA A 254 -18.39 -10.78 1.53
C ALA A 254 -18.96 -9.42 1.96
N GLY A 255 -19.32 -9.29 3.24
CA GLY A 255 -19.78 -8.02 3.82
C GLY A 255 -18.91 -6.85 3.36
N HIS A 256 -19.57 -5.75 2.96
CA HIS A 256 -18.94 -4.55 2.40
C HIS A 256 -17.68 -4.15 3.19
N ASN A 257 -16.49 -4.43 2.65
CA ASN A 257 -15.25 -4.02 3.30
C ASN A 257 -14.96 -2.56 2.93
N ASP A 258 -15.54 -1.63 3.69
CA ASP A 258 -15.40 -0.17 3.47
C ASP A 258 -13.95 0.34 3.49
N GLN A 259 -13.00 -0.46 3.99
CA GLN A 259 -11.58 -0.14 3.98
C GLN A 259 -10.99 -0.20 2.57
N VAL A 260 -11.46 -1.10 1.70
CA VAL A 260 -10.98 -1.22 0.32
C VAL A 260 -12.10 -0.86 -0.63
N LYS A 261 -11.88 0.17 -1.45
CA LYS A 261 -12.81 0.50 -2.53
C LYS A 261 -12.08 0.54 -3.85
N GLU A 262 -12.49 -0.32 -4.77
CA GLU A 262 -12.07 -0.30 -6.17
C GLU A 262 -13.20 0.31 -7.00
N VAL A 263 -12.87 1.31 -7.82
CA VAL A 263 -13.84 2.02 -8.66
C VAL A 263 -13.35 2.05 -10.10
N TRP A 264 -14.24 1.66 -11.01
CA TRP A 264 -13.97 1.62 -12.45
C TRP A 264 -14.45 2.91 -13.12
N PHE A 265 -13.61 3.49 -13.97
CA PHE A 265 -13.89 4.67 -14.78
C PHE A 265 -13.80 4.32 -16.27
N ALA A 266 -14.61 4.98 -17.08
CA ALA A 266 -14.53 4.86 -18.53
C ALA A 266 -13.24 5.52 -19.05
N GLY A 267 -12.67 4.98 -20.13
CA GLY A 267 -11.40 5.44 -20.70
C GLY A 267 -10.26 4.43 -20.56
N THR A 268 -9.10 4.84 -21.03
CA THR A 268 -7.82 4.13 -21.04
C THR A 268 -6.91 4.59 -19.89
N HIS A 269 -5.72 4.02 -19.76
CA HIS A 269 -4.75 4.30 -18.69
C HIS A 269 -4.51 5.79 -18.40
N ALA A 270 -4.49 6.64 -19.44
CA ALA A 270 -4.20 8.06 -19.29
C ALA A 270 -5.44 8.92 -19.01
N ASP A 271 -6.64 8.35 -19.21
CA ASP A 271 -7.91 9.05 -18.99
C ASP A 271 -8.33 9.03 -17.51
N VAL A 272 -7.66 8.20 -16.70
CA VAL A 272 -8.02 7.86 -15.31
C VAL A 272 -6.93 8.27 -14.36
#